data_AF-A0A9W4S6K8-F1
#
_entry.id   AF-A0A9W4S6K8-F1
#
_cell.length_a   1.000
_cell.length_b   1.000
_cell.length_c   1.000
_cell.angle_alpha   90.00
_cell.angle_beta   90.00
_cell.angle_gamma   90.00
#
_symmetry.space_group_name_H-M   'P 1'
#
loop_
_entity.id
_entity.type
_entity.pdbx_description
1 polymer ?
#
loop_
_entity_poly.entity_id
_entity_poly.type
_entity_poly.pdbx_seq_one_letter_code
_entity_poly.pdbx_strand_id
1 'polypeptide(L)'
;TVKHNASLLYTYNLAYGGATVDAALVKPYADTVLTLKDQVSGLFKASYAARTAPAWTGADTIFAFWIGVNDIGNSYWNGADSTGPLNDKIVGVYEGLAKEIWEAGGRNFVWLSVPPVDRTPMLTAESADAQKLCKEDVADFNGKIAVMAKNATAWEGVNAWVVDANGVFTGAIEEPGKFVSTAGLKNTTAYCEAYENGTDAQDTLIASCGVPVNEYFWLNTLHPTYPIHDAVAETVADALVAGPNVC
;
A
#
# COMPACT_ATOMS: atom_id res chain seq x y z
N THR A 1 2.32 -5.58 13.64
CA THR A 1 3.06 -5.17 14.85
C THR A 1 2.31 -4.04 15.53
N VAL A 2 2.45 -3.87 16.85
CA VAL A 2 1.90 -2.71 17.61
C VAL A 2 2.99 -1.72 18.02
N LYS A 3 4.21 -1.91 17.48
CA LYS A 3 5.45 -1.23 17.89
C LYS A 3 5.35 0.29 17.90
N HIS A 4 4.64 0.88 16.94
CA HIS A 4 4.54 2.33 16.75
C HIS A 4 3.23 2.93 17.25
N ASN A 5 2.42 2.15 17.98
CA ASN A 5 1.15 2.64 18.49
C ASN A 5 1.39 3.61 19.66
N ALA A 6 0.92 4.85 19.55
CA ALA A 6 0.92 5.82 20.65
C ALA A 6 -0.14 5.52 21.73
N SER A 7 -1.15 4.71 21.40
CA SER A 7 -2.26 4.31 22.27
C SER A 7 -2.79 2.93 21.89
N LEU A 8 -3.77 2.41 22.62
CA LEU A 8 -4.43 1.16 22.22
C LEU A 8 -5.19 1.35 20.91
N LEU A 9 -4.81 0.61 19.88
CA LEU A 9 -5.46 0.59 18.58
C LEU A 9 -5.85 -0.84 18.23
N TYR A 10 -7.11 -1.05 17.85
CA TYR A 10 -7.57 -2.31 17.27
C TYR A 10 -7.47 -2.24 15.75
N THR A 11 -6.93 -3.29 15.13
CA THR A 11 -6.77 -3.36 13.68
C THR A 11 -7.76 -4.36 13.10
N TYR A 12 -8.58 -3.88 12.16
CA TYR A 12 -9.51 -4.70 11.39
C TYR A 12 -9.03 -4.73 9.95
N ASN A 13 -8.29 -5.78 9.59
CA ASN A 13 -7.68 -5.88 8.27
C ASN A 13 -8.67 -6.49 7.27
N LEU A 14 -9.13 -5.67 6.32
CA LEU A 14 -9.96 -6.10 5.19
C LEU A 14 -9.15 -6.33 3.91
N ALA A 15 -7.85 -6.05 3.92
CA ALA A 15 -7.00 -6.16 2.73
C ALA A 15 -6.94 -7.60 2.23
N TYR A 16 -6.96 -7.76 0.91
CA TYR A 16 -6.91 -9.05 0.24
C TYR A 16 -5.72 -9.08 -0.73
N GLY A 17 -4.91 -10.13 -0.67
CA GLY A 17 -3.74 -10.30 -1.53
C GLY A 17 -4.13 -10.35 -3.02
N GLY A 18 -3.48 -9.53 -3.84
CA GLY A 18 -3.76 -9.44 -5.28
C GLY A 18 -4.93 -8.54 -5.66
N ALA A 19 -5.56 -7.85 -4.71
CA ALA A 19 -6.69 -6.95 -4.98
C ALA A 19 -6.31 -5.81 -5.94
N THR A 20 -7.15 -5.61 -6.95
CA THR A 20 -7.27 -4.35 -7.71
C THR A 20 -8.38 -3.49 -7.12
N VAL A 21 -8.55 -2.25 -7.59
CA VAL A 21 -9.62 -1.38 -7.10
C VAL A 21 -11.01 -1.86 -7.53
N ASP A 22 -11.18 -2.18 -8.81
CA ASP A 22 -12.44 -2.68 -9.39
C ASP A 22 -12.14 -3.66 -10.54
N ALA A 23 -12.68 -4.88 -10.44
CA ALA A 23 -12.49 -5.93 -11.45
C ALA A 23 -13.08 -5.59 -12.82
N ALA A 24 -14.02 -4.63 -12.89
CA ALA A 24 -14.56 -4.12 -14.15
C ALA A 24 -13.56 -3.23 -14.91
N LEU A 25 -12.56 -2.68 -14.24
CA LEU A 25 -11.51 -1.86 -14.84
C LEU A 25 -10.23 -2.66 -15.06
N VAL A 26 -9.76 -3.34 -14.01
CA VAL A 26 -8.58 -4.19 -14.06
C VAL A 26 -8.87 -5.48 -13.30
N LYS A 27 -8.84 -6.60 -14.02
CA LYS A 27 -9.10 -7.91 -13.43
C LYS A 27 -7.95 -8.30 -12.50
N PRO A 28 -8.23 -8.78 -11.27
CA PRO A 28 -7.22 -9.44 -10.43
C PRO A 28 -6.68 -10.72 -11.07
N TYR A 29 -5.62 -11.29 -10.49
CA TYR A 29 -5.01 -12.52 -10.99
C TYR A 29 -5.93 -13.77 -10.94
N ALA A 30 -6.98 -13.74 -10.11
CA ALA A 30 -7.98 -14.80 -10.01
C ALA A 30 -9.36 -14.24 -9.66
N ASP A 31 -10.43 -14.90 -10.13
CA ASP A 31 -11.83 -14.48 -9.91
C ASP A 31 -12.27 -14.54 -8.44
N THR A 32 -11.51 -15.23 -7.58
CA THR A 32 -11.79 -15.33 -6.14
C THR A 32 -11.21 -14.17 -5.33
N VAL A 33 -10.40 -13.31 -5.95
CA VAL A 33 -9.75 -12.18 -5.28
C VAL A 33 -10.78 -11.07 -5.04
N LEU A 34 -10.88 -10.62 -3.78
CA LEU A 34 -11.77 -9.52 -3.41
C LEU A 34 -11.10 -8.17 -3.73
N THR A 35 -11.72 -7.41 -4.63
CA THR A 35 -11.27 -6.05 -4.98
C THR A 35 -11.50 -5.06 -3.84
N LEU A 36 -10.96 -3.83 -3.93
CA LEU A 36 -11.28 -2.78 -2.96
C LEU A 36 -12.78 -2.56 -2.87
N LYS A 37 -13.48 -2.59 -4.02
CA LYS A 37 -14.93 -2.46 -4.09
C LYS A 37 -15.65 -3.55 -3.29
N ASP A 38 -15.21 -4.80 -3.39
CA ASP A 38 -15.79 -5.91 -2.62
C ASP A 38 -15.49 -5.74 -1.11
N GLN A 39 -14.28 -5.29 -0.77
CA GLN A 39 -13.88 -5.03 0.61
C GLN A 39 -14.72 -3.89 1.24
N VAL A 40 -15.00 -2.81 0.51
CA VAL A 40 -15.77 -1.67 1.02
C VAL A 40 -17.28 -1.94 0.98
N SER A 41 -17.83 -2.20 -0.21
CA SER A 41 -19.28 -2.32 -0.40
C SER A 41 -19.83 -3.65 0.12
N GLY A 42 -19.00 -4.68 0.25
CA GLY A 42 -19.35 -5.96 0.85
C GLY A 42 -18.95 -6.05 2.32
N LEU A 43 -17.64 -6.17 2.60
CA LEU A 43 -17.15 -6.51 3.94
C LEU A 43 -17.33 -5.38 4.96
N PHE A 44 -16.86 -4.17 4.64
CA PHE A 44 -16.97 -3.01 5.53
C PHE A 44 -18.44 -2.63 5.77
N LYS A 45 -19.22 -2.53 4.69
CA LYS A 45 -20.62 -2.15 4.79
C LYS A 45 -21.44 -3.12 5.66
N ALA A 46 -21.23 -4.43 5.48
CA ALA A 46 -21.94 -5.45 6.26
C ALA A 46 -21.50 -5.48 7.73
N SER A 47 -20.21 -5.27 8.00
CA SER A 47 -19.64 -5.52 9.33
C SER A 47 -19.54 -4.27 10.20
N TYR A 48 -19.33 -3.10 9.60
CA TYR A 48 -18.86 -1.92 10.32
C TYR A 48 -19.69 -0.65 10.08
N ALA A 49 -20.40 -0.51 8.95
CA ALA A 49 -21.15 0.73 8.68
C ALA A 49 -22.25 1.03 9.71
N ALA A 50 -22.76 0.00 10.40
CA ALA A 50 -23.74 0.15 11.48
C ALA A 50 -23.16 0.71 12.79
N ARG A 51 -21.83 0.73 12.96
CA ARG A 51 -21.14 1.29 14.14
C ARG A 51 -21.52 0.65 15.47
N THR A 52 -21.80 -0.65 15.49
CA THR A 52 -22.26 -1.35 16.70
C THR A 52 -21.29 -2.42 17.22
N ALA A 53 -20.62 -3.16 16.34
CA ALA A 53 -19.74 -4.27 16.72
C ALA A 53 -18.51 -4.36 15.79
N PRO A 54 -17.40 -3.64 16.10
CA PRO A 54 -17.23 -2.74 17.23
C PRO A 54 -18.06 -1.46 17.13
N ALA A 55 -18.35 -0.85 18.26
CA ALA A 55 -18.84 0.52 18.28
C ALA A 55 -17.68 1.46 17.92
N TRP A 56 -17.94 2.41 17.02
CA TRP A 56 -16.93 3.36 16.58
C TRP A 56 -17.53 4.68 16.10
N THR A 57 -16.71 5.72 16.10
CA THR A 57 -17.03 7.08 15.64
C THR A 57 -15.95 7.58 14.68
N GLY A 58 -16.24 8.67 13.97
CA GLY A 58 -15.22 9.32 13.16
C GLY A 58 -14.02 9.84 13.97
N ALA A 59 -14.16 10.06 15.29
CA ALA A 59 -13.10 10.63 16.12
C ALA A 59 -12.09 9.59 16.63
N ASP A 60 -12.44 8.30 16.68
CA ASP A 60 -11.63 7.22 17.25
C ASP A 60 -11.30 6.12 16.22
N THR A 61 -11.49 6.40 14.92
CA THR A 61 -11.15 5.48 13.83
C THR A 61 -10.32 6.14 12.75
N ILE A 62 -9.46 5.35 12.14
CA ILE A 62 -8.66 5.72 10.97
C ILE A 62 -8.89 4.68 9.89
N PHE A 63 -9.17 5.15 8.67
CA PHE A 63 -9.33 4.33 7.48
C PHE A 63 -8.07 4.47 6.63
N ALA A 64 -7.22 3.44 6.67
CA ALA A 64 -5.97 3.40 5.92
C ALA A 64 -6.12 2.57 4.65
N PHE A 65 -5.66 3.09 3.53
CA PHE A 65 -5.69 2.40 2.24
C PHE A 65 -4.31 2.35 1.61
N TRP A 66 -3.92 1.17 1.13
CA TRP A 66 -2.69 0.95 0.40
C TRP A 66 -2.96 -0.05 -0.73
N ILE A 67 -3.27 0.48 -1.92
CA ILE A 67 -3.69 -0.31 -3.08
C ILE A 67 -3.27 0.39 -4.37
N GLY A 68 -3.25 -0.34 -5.49
CA GLY A 68 -2.83 0.15 -6.81
C GLY A 68 -1.69 -0.64 -7.43
N VAL A 69 -0.91 -1.39 -6.64
CA VAL A 69 0.20 -2.23 -7.16
C VAL A 69 -0.30 -3.22 -8.21
N ASN A 70 -1.43 -3.89 -7.98
CA ASN A 70 -1.99 -4.86 -8.94
C ASN A 70 -2.66 -4.18 -10.13
N ASP A 71 -3.27 -3.00 -9.93
CA ASP A 71 -3.86 -2.23 -11.03
C ASP A 71 -2.75 -1.87 -12.04
N ILE A 72 -1.68 -1.21 -11.57
CA ILE A 72 -0.49 -0.87 -12.37
C ILE A 72 0.17 -2.13 -12.92
N GLY A 73 0.42 -3.11 -12.07
CA GLY A 73 1.09 -4.36 -12.42
C GLY A 73 0.37 -5.13 -13.51
N ASN A 74 -0.94 -4.93 -13.69
CA ASN A 74 -1.76 -5.57 -14.71
C ASN A 74 -2.12 -4.66 -15.90
N SER A 75 -1.57 -3.44 -15.97
CA SER A 75 -1.89 -2.49 -17.05
C SER A 75 -0.73 -1.71 -17.64
N TYR A 76 0.39 -1.54 -16.93
CA TYR A 76 1.45 -0.58 -17.28
C TYR A 76 1.99 -0.73 -18.71
N TRP A 77 2.07 -1.96 -19.21
CA TRP A 77 2.61 -2.28 -20.54
C TRP A 77 1.77 -1.74 -21.71
N ASN A 78 0.54 -1.28 -21.45
CA ASN A 78 -0.31 -0.65 -22.47
C ASN A 78 0.14 0.78 -22.82
N GLY A 79 1.09 1.35 -22.08
CA GLY A 79 1.64 2.68 -22.32
C GLY A 79 0.80 3.82 -21.74
N ALA A 80 1.43 4.99 -21.57
CA ALA A 80 0.85 6.16 -20.89
C ALA A 80 -0.48 6.64 -21.49
N ASP A 81 -0.63 6.60 -22.81
CA ASP A 81 -1.86 7.02 -23.51
C ASP A 81 -3.08 6.15 -23.15
N SER A 82 -2.84 4.89 -22.77
CA SER A 82 -3.88 3.95 -22.34
C SER A 82 -4.07 3.96 -20.83
N THR A 83 -2.97 3.93 -20.07
CA THR A 83 -2.96 3.82 -18.61
C THR A 83 -3.39 5.10 -17.92
N GLY A 84 -3.04 6.28 -18.43
CA GLY A 84 -3.48 7.56 -17.86
C GLY A 84 -5.01 7.65 -17.71
N PRO A 85 -5.79 7.53 -18.81
CA PRO A 85 -7.26 7.53 -18.72
C PRO A 85 -7.84 6.36 -17.92
N LEU A 86 -7.15 5.22 -17.85
CA LEU A 86 -7.56 4.08 -17.02
C LEU A 86 -7.39 4.40 -15.52
N ASN A 87 -6.24 4.96 -15.13
CA ASN A 87 -5.96 5.38 -13.77
C ASN A 87 -6.93 6.46 -13.28
N ASP A 88 -7.39 7.36 -14.15
CA ASP A 88 -8.45 8.32 -13.81
C ASP A 88 -9.74 7.61 -13.39
N LYS A 89 -10.13 6.56 -14.11
CA LYS A 89 -11.31 5.75 -13.77
C LYS A 89 -11.10 4.96 -12.49
N ILE A 90 -9.93 4.35 -12.33
CA ILE A 90 -9.57 3.57 -11.14
C ILE A 90 -9.64 4.46 -9.88
N VAL A 91 -8.96 5.60 -9.90
CA VAL A 91 -8.95 6.53 -8.76
C VAL A 91 -10.32 7.17 -8.55
N GLY A 92 -11.11 7.38 -9.61
CA GLY A 92 -12.51 7.80 -9.47
C GLY A 92 -13.37 6.79 -8.69
N VAL A 93 -13.21 5.48 -8.94
CA VAL A 93 -13.87 4.44 -8.14
C VAL A 93 -13.33 4.43 -6.71
N TYR A 94 -12.00 4.53 -6.56
CA TYR A 94 -11.34 4.59 -5.26
C TYR A 94 -11.87 5.74 -4.38
N GLU A 95 -12.01 6.95 -4.95
CA GLU A 95 -12.58 8.12 -4.28
C GLU A 95 -14.04 7.86 -3.85
N GLY A 96 -14.83 7.26 -4.74
CA GLY A 96 -16.22 6.89 -4.45
C GLY A 96 -16.35 5.91 -3.27
N LEU A 97 -15.47 4.91 -3.20
CA LEU A 97 -15.45 3.93 -2.11
C LEU A 97 -15.01 4.56 -0.79
N ALA A 98 -14.01 5.46 -0.81
CA ALA A 98 -13.65 6.24 0.38
C ALA A 98 -14.80 7.15 0.83
N LYS A 99 -15.56 7.72 -0.11
CA LYS A 99 -16.74 8.52 0.19
C LYS A 99 -17.86 7.68 0.83
N GLU A 100 -18.09 6.43 0.41
CA GLU A 100 -19.04 5.53 1.09
C GLU A 100 -18.69 5.34 2.58
N ILE A 101 -17.41 5.23 2.91
CA ILE A 101 -16.93 5.14 4.30
C ILE A 101 -17.15 6.46 5.05
N TRP A 102 -16.91 7.60 4.41
CA TRP A 102 -17.19 8.92 4.99
C TRP A 102 -18.68 9.11 5.28
N GLU A 103 -19.55 8.72 4.36
CA GLU A 103 -21.02 8.74 4.52
C GLU A 103 -21.48 7.83 5.68
N ALA A 104 -20.78 6.71 5.91
CA ALA A 104 -21.01 5.83 7.06
C ALA A 104 -20.54 6.42 8.40
N GLY A 105 -19.80 7.53 8.40
CA GLY A 105 -19.34 8.25 9.58
C GLY A 105 -17.82 8.32 9.75
N GLY A 106 -17.04 7.76 8.82
CA GLY A 106 -15.58 7.86 8.84
C GLY A 106 -15.10 9.31 8.67
N ARG A 107 -14.06 9.71 9.40
CA ARG A 107 -13.52 11.08 9.33
C ARG A 107 -12.01 11.16 9.17
N ASN A 108 -11.24 10.12 9.47
CA ASN A 108 -9.78 10.12 9.30
C ASN A 108 -9.37 9.15 8.19
N PHE A 109 -8.72 9.63 7.14
CA PHE A 109 -8.36 8.86 5.96
C PHE A 109 -6.86 8.96 5.66
N VAL A 110 -6.19 7.82 5.56
CA VAL A 110 -4.77 7.73 5.21
C VAL A 110 -4.64 6.98 3.89
N TRP A 111 -4.06 7.62 2.88
CA TRP A 111 -3.71 6.98 1.62
C TRP A 111 -2.20 6.82 1.51
N LEU A 112 -1.75 5.60 1.27
CA LEU A 112 -0.33 5.32 1.03
C LEU A 112 -0.07 5.33 -0.47
N SER A 113 1.00 5.99 -0.89
CA SER A 113 1.46 5.92 -2.28
C SER A 113 1.85 4.49 -2.66
N VAL A 114 1.66 4.13 -3.93
CA VAL A 114 2.15 2.88 -4.50
C VAL A 114 3.68 2.86 -4.47
N PRO A 115 4.31 1.81 -3.90
CA PRO A 115 5.77 1.64 -3.89
C PRO A 115 6.38 1.63 -5.30
N PRO A 116 7.72 1.72 -5.46
CA PRO A 116 8.35 1.69 -6.77
C PRO A 116 8.30 0.26 -7.36
N VAL A 117 7.18 -0.09 -8.00
CA VAL A 117 6.94 -1.41 -8.60
C VAL A 117 7.99 -1.75 -9.66
N ASP A 118 8.48 -0.73 -10.36
CA ASP A 118 9.56 -0.81 -11.35
C ASP A 118 10.89 -1.35 -10.77
N ARG A 119 11.07 -1.27 -9.45
CA ARG A 119 12.28 -1.72 -8.75
C ARG A 119 12.15 -3.11 -8.11
N THR A 120 11.02 -3.77 -8.27
CA THR A 120 10.81 -5.13 -7.75
C THR A 120 11.67 -6.13 -8.51
N PRO A 121 12.12 -7.25 -7.90
CA PRO A 121 12.87 -8.27 -8.62
C PRO A 121 12.12 -8.78 -9.87
N MET A 122 10.79 -8.85 -9.81
CA MET A 122 9.93 -9.15 -10.95
C MET A 122 10.14 -8.18 -12.12
N LEU A 123 10.06 -6.86 -11.89
CA LEU A 123 10.17 -5.86 -12.96
C LEU A 123 11.62 -5.62 -13.40
N THR A 124 12.59 -5.77 -12.51
CA THR A 124 14.01 -5.64 -12.88
C THR A 124 14.51 -6.77 -13.77
N ALA A 125 13.80 -7.91 -13.79
CA ALA A 125 14.03 -9.00 -14.74
C ALA A 125 13.47 -8.71 -16.15
N GLU A 126 12.59 -7.70 -16.29
CA GLU A 126 12.02 -7.26 -17.56
C GLU A 126 12.91 -6.23 -18.27
N SER A 127 12.51 -5.83 -19.49
CA SER A 127 13.25 -4.85 -20.29
C SER A 127 13.32 -3.47 -19.64
N ALA A 128 14.33 -2.67 -20.00
CA ALA A 128 14.44 -1.28 -19.56
C ALA A 128 13.21 -0.44 -19.94
N ASP A 129 12.58 -0.75 -21.08
CA ASP A 129 11.33 -0.10 -21.51
C ASP A 129 10.15 -0.47 -20.60
N ALA A 130 10.04 -1.75 -20.20
CA ALA A 130 9.01 -2.18 -19.26
C ALA A 130 9.17 -1.51 -17.89
N GLN A 131 10.40 -1.45 -17.37
CA GLN A 131 10.72 -0.73 -16.14
C GLN A 131 10.37 0.76 -16.24
N LYS A 132 10.69 1.41 -17.37
CA LYS A 132 10.35 2.81 -17.62
C LYS A 132 8.84 3.04 -17.64
N LEU A 133 8.08 2.21 -18.37
CA LEU A 133 6.62 2.31 -18.44
C LEU A 133 5.98 2.12 -17.07
N CYS A 134 6.42 1.12 -16.30
CA CYS A 134 5.94 0.87 -14.96
C CYS A 134 6.23 2.04 -14.02
N LYS A 135 7.43 2.61 -14.08
CA LYS A 135 7.81 3.79 -13.29
C LYS A 135 6.94 5.01 -13.61
N GLU A 136 6.67 5.25 -14.89
CA GLU A 136 5.81 6.34 -15.34
C GLU A 136 4.36 6.15 -14.86
N ASP A 137 3.84 4.93 -14.93
CA ASP A 137 2.49 4.58 -14.47
C ASP A 137 2.35 4.70 -12.93
N VAL A 138 3.35 4.25 -12.17
CA VAL A 138 3.42 4.45 -10.70
C VAL A 138 3.39 5.95 -10.35
N ALA A 139 4.14 6.78 -11.08
CA ALA A 139 4.18 8.22 -10.84
C ALA A 139 2.82 8.88 -11.14
N ASP A 140 2.18 8.53 -12.26
CA ASP A 140 0.84 9.01 -12.62
C ASP A 140 -0.20 8.62 -11.56
N PHE A 141 -0.24 7.34 -11.19
CA PHE A 141 -1.19 6.82 -10.20
C PHE A 141 -1.03 7.49 -8.83
N ASN A 142 0.22 7.67 -8.36
CA ASN A 142 0.50 8.36 -7.10
C ASN A 142 0.10 9.85 -7.15
N GLY A 143 0.30 10.51 -8.28
CA GLY A 143 -0.21 11.87 -8.49
C GLY A 143 -1.74 11.94 -8.36
N LYS A 144 -2.45 10.94 -8.88
CA LYS A 144 -3.92 10.86 -8.80
C LYS A 144 -4.41 10.53 -7.38
N ILE A 145 -3.69 9.70 -6.62
CA ILE A 145 -3.96 9.52 -5.18
C ILE A 145 -3.86 10.86 -4.44
N ALA A 146 -2.83 11.66 -4.71
CA ALA A 146 -2.68 12.97 -4.07
C ALA A 146 -3.82 13.93 -4.44
N VAL A 147 -4.26 13.93 -5.69
CA VAL A 147 -5.44 14.71 -6.13
C VAL A 147 -6.72 14.23 -5.44
N MET A 148 -6.95 12.93 -5.38
CA MET A 148 -8.10 12.35 -4.67
C MET A 148 -8.11 12.74 -3.19
N ALA A 149 -6.97 12.61 -2.50
CA ALA A 149 -6.86 13.00 -1.10
C ALA A 149 -7.16 14.50 -0.90
N LYS A 150 -6.74 15.34 -1.85
CA LYS A 150 -7.08 16.76 -1.85
C LYS A 150 -8.58 17.00 -2.09
N ASN A 151 -9.21 16.29 -3.01
CA ASN A 151 -10.66 16.38 -3.21
C ASN A 151 -11.42 16.00 -1.94
N ALA A 152 -10.91 15.02 -1.18
CA ALA A 152 -11.52 14.60 0.07
C ALA A 152 -11.59 15.74 1.09
N THR A 153 -10.73 16.76 1.08
CA THR A 153 -10.77 17.89 2.04
C THR A 153 -12.05 18.73 1.92
N ALA A 154 -12.81 18.58 0.83
CA ALA A 154 -14.15 19.15 0.70
C ALA A 154 -15.23 18.40 1.51
N TRP A 155 -14.92 17.21 2.03
CA TRP A 155 -15.83 16.41 2.85
C TRP A 155 -15.88 16.95 4.27
N GLU A 156 -17.09 17.14 4.80
CA GLU A 156 -17.27 17.75 6.11
C GLU A 156 -16.56 16.97 7.23
N GLY A 157 -15.73 17.69 7.98
CA GLY A 157 -15.01 17.18 9.15
C GLY A 157 -13.94 16.13 8.83
N VAL A 158 -13.50 16.02 7.58
CA VAL A 158 -12.46 15.07 7.22
C VAL A 158 -11.09 15.51 7.72
N ASN A 159 -10.27 14.53 8.05
CA ASN A 159 -8.84 14.63 8.20
C ASN A 159 -8.21 13.69 7.16
N ALA A 160 -7.27 14.21 6.37
CA ALA A 160 -6.68 13.50 5.25
C ALA A 160 -5.15 13.49 5.36
N TRP A 161 -4.58 12.31 5.10
CA TRP A 161 -3.14 12.09 5.02
C TRP A 161 -2.78 11.38 3.72
N VAL A 162 -1.69 11.83 3.10
CA VAL A 162 -0.94 11.02 2.13
C VAL A 162 0.40 10.65 2.75
N VAL A 163 0.71 9.35 2.77
CA VAL A 163 1.98 8.81 3.27
C VAL A 163 2.79 8.26 2.10
N ASP A 164 4.03 8.72 1.96
CA ASP A 164 4.87 8.39 0.82
C ASP A 164 5.62 7.06 1.00
N ALA A 165 4.90 5.93 0.83
CA ALA A 165 5.53 4.62 0.84
C ALA A 165 6.51 4.42 -0.33
N ASN A 166 6.31 5.11 -1.46
CA ASN A 166 7.26 5.10 -2.59
C ASN A 166 8.64 5.62 -2.16
N GLY A 167 8.67 6.78 -1.50
CA GLY A 167 9.89 7.38 -0.95
C GLY A 167 10.53 6.54 0.15
N VAL A 168 9.74 5.84 0.97
CA VAL A 168 10.25 4.92 2.00
C VAL A 168 10.99 3.74 1.34
N PHE A 169 10.37 3.07 0.38
CA PHE A 169 11.00 1.95 -0.33
C PHE A 169 12.26 2.41 -1.08
N THR A 170 12.16 3.49 -1.86
CA THR A 170 13.30 4.07 -2.58
C THR A 170 14.45 4.40 -1.63
N GLY A 171 14.15 5.02 -0.50
CA GLY A 171 15.12 5.37 0.53
C GLY A 171 15.81 4.15 1.13
N ALA A 172 15.06 3.09 1.47
CA ALA A 172 15.63 1.87 2.03
C ALA A 172 16.46 1.05 1.02
N ILE A 173 16.14 1.11 -0.29
CA ILE A 173 16.95 0.46 -1.32
C ILE A 173 18.28 1.21 -1.53
N GLU A 174 18.24 2.54 -1.58
CA GLU A 174 19.40 3.39 -1.90
C GLU A 174 20.33 3.62 -0.70
N GLU A 175 19.75 3.75 0.49
CA GLU A 175 20.45 3.97 1.74
C GLU A 175 19.81 3.10 2.82
N PRO A 176 20.23 1.82 2.96
CA PRO A 176 19.69 0.92 3.99
C PRO A 176 19.65 1.51 5.39
N GLY A 177 20.62 2.37 5.75
CA GLY A 177 20.67 3.07 7.03
C GLY A 177 19.68 4.22 7.22
N LYS A 178 18.90 4.59 6.20
CA LYS A 178 17.98 5.74 6.24
C LYS A 178 16.90 5.58 7.30
N PHE A 179 16.43 4.36 7.52
CA PHE A 179 15.50 4.02 8.58
C PHE A 179 16.17 3.07 9.57
N VAL A 180 15.84 3.21 10.85
CA VAL A 180 16.42 2.37 11.92
C VAL A 180 16.12 0.89 11.66
N SER A 181 14.91 0.57 11.21
CA SER A 181 14.49 -0.80 10.93
C SER A 181 15.24 -1.43 9.75
N THR A 182 15.70 -0.64 8.78
CA THR A 182 16.34 -1.13 7.54
C THR A 182 17.86 -1.10 7.61
N ALA A 183 18.47 -0.54 8.66
CA ALA A 183 19.93 -0.41 8.77
C ALA A 183 20.69 -1.75 8.75
N GLY A 184 20.00 -2.86 9.06
CA GLY A 184 20.54 -4.21 9.00
C GLY A 184 20.60 -4.83 7.59
N LEU A 185 19.92 -4.27 6.60
CA LEU A 185 19.82 -4.88 5.27
C LEU A 185 21.19 -5.06 4.63
N LYS A 186 21.43 -6.26 4.10
CA LYS A 186 22.63 -6.65 3.33
C LYS A 186 22.34 -6.87 1.86
N ASN A 187 21.09 -7.16 1.50
CA ASN A 187 20.68 -7.37 0.12
C ASN A 187 19.43 -6.56 -0.21
N THR A 188 19.53 -5.62 -1.15
CA THR A 188 18.42 -4.76 -1.58
C THR A 188 17.92 -5.03 -3.00
N THR A 189 18.54 -5.99 -3.71
CA THR A 189 18.30 -6.22 -5.14
C THR A 189 17.71 -7.59 -5.44
N ALA A 190 18.09 -8.62 -4.69
CA ALA A 190 17.63 -9.99 -4.88
C ALA A 190 16.81 -10.48 -3.68
N TYR A 191 16.22 -11.65 -3.84
CA TYR A 191 15.57 -12.43 -2.78
C TYR A 191 16.19 -13.83 -2.72
N CYS A 192 15.91 -14.58 -1.65
CA CYS A 192 16.28 -15.99 -1.56
C CYS A 192 15.02 -16.85 -1.79
N GLU A 193 15.05 -17.78 -2.75
CA GLU A 193 13.92 -18.67 -3.05
C GLU A 193 13.44 -19.45 -1.80
N ALA A 194 14.36 -19.85 -0.93
CA ALA A 194 14.01 -20.57 0.30
C ALA A 194 13.18 -19.72 1.31
N TYR A 195 13.12 -18.39 1.13
CA TYR A 195 12.31 -17.48 1.94
C TYR A 195 11.03 -17.01 1.24
N GLU A 196 10.82 -17.33 -0.04
CA GLU A 196 9.86 -16.62 -0.91
C GLU A 196 8.38 -16.75 -0.47
N ASN A 197 8.08 -17.79 0.31
CA ASN A 197 6.76 -18.09 0.86
C ASN A 197 6.62 -17.71 2.35
N GLY A 198 7.57 -16.95 2.89
CA GLY A 198 7.61 -16.56 4.30
C GLY A 198 8.48 -17.49 5.15
N THR A 199 8.67 -17.09 6.41
CA THR A 199 9.49 -17.78 7.41
C THR A 199 8.78 -17.77 8.77
N ASP A 200 9.14 -18.71 9.64
CA ASP A 200 8.53 -18.82 10.98
C ASP A 200 8.89 -17.65 11.90
N ALA A 201 10.12 -17.14 11.79
CA ALA A 201 10.61 -15.99 12.54
C ALA A 201 11.27 -14.97 11.61
N GLN A 202 11.18 -13.69 11.96
CA GLN A 202 11.67 -12.58 11.14
C GLN A 202 13.19 -12.57 10.97
N ASP A 203 13.94 -13.28 11.81
CA ASP A 203 15.41 -13.42 11.78
C ASP A 203 15.85 -14.84 11.37
N THR A 204 14.95 -15.61 10.74
CA THR A 204 15.25 -16.98 10.29
C THR A 204 16.45 -16.99 9.35
N LEU A 205 17.47 -17.79 9.68
CA LEU A 205 18.63 -18.06 8.82
C LEU A 205 18.52 -19.46 8.19
N ILE A 206 18.42 -19.50 6.85
CA ILE A 206 18.61 -20.72 6.07
C ILE A 206 20.01 -20.65 5.46
N ALA A 207 20.82 -21.69 5.69
CA ALA A 207 22.23 -21.69 5.33
C ALA A 207 22.50 -21.36 3.84
N SER A 208 21.61 -21.77 2.93
CA SER A 208 21.73 -21.48 1.49
C SER A 208 21.50 -20.01 1.12
N CYS A 209 20.87 -19.21 1.98
CA CYS A 209 20.64 -17.78 1.77
C CYS A 209 21.79 -16.90 2.30
N GLY A 210 22.68 -17.45 3.13
CA GLY A 210 23.87 -16.74 3.62
C GLY A 210 23.63 -15.64 4.67
N VAL A 211 22.49 -14.96 4.65
CA VAL A 211 22.06 -14.00 5.68
C VAL A 211 20.62 -14.27 6.12
N PRO A 212 20.23 -13.87 7.35
CA PRO A 212 18.86 -13.95 7.83
C PRO A 212 17.85 -13.23 6.93
N VAL A 213 16.59 -13.65 6.95
CA VAL A 213 15.54 -13.07 6.09
C VAL A 213 15.29 -11.57 6.34
N ASN A 214 15.44 -11.06 7.56
CA ASN A 214 15.39 -9.60 7.85
C ASN A 214 16.63 -8.83 7.39
N GLU A 215 17.65 -9.48 6.83
CA GLU A 215 18.76 -8.81 6.16
C GLU A 215 18.55 -8.70 4.64
N TYR A 216 17.47 -9.26 4.11
CA TYR A 216 17.00 -9.04 2.73
C TYR A 216 15.96 -7.93 2.69
N PHE A 217 15.95 -7.12 1.62
CA PHE A 217 14.85 -6.19 1.33
C PHE A 217 13.66 -6.95 0.77
N TRP A 218 13.90 -7.80 -0.22
CA TRP A 218 12.86 -8.52 -0.95
C TRP A 218 12.68 -9.92 -0.36
N LEU A 219 11.44 -10.25 -0.01
CA LEU A 219 11.06 -11.60 0.42
C LEU A 219 10.94 -12.53 -0.80
N ASN A 220 10.28 -12.04 -1.85
CA ASN A 220 10.10 -12.72 -3.11
C ASN A 220 10.18 -11.71 -4.27
N THR A 221 9.65 -12.08 -5.43
CA THR A 221 9.73 -11.25 -6.64
C THR A 221 9.02 -9.91 -6.54
N LEU A 222 8.12 -9.71 -5.57
CA LEU A 222 7.27 -8.52 -5.45
C LEU A 222 7.22 -7.94 -4.03
N HIS A 223 7.24 -8.78 -3.00
CA HIS A 223 6.96 -8.38 -1.63
C HIS A 223 8.25 -8.09 -0.87
N PRO A 224 8.28 -7.04 -0.04
CA PRO A 224 9.42 -6.78 0.82
C PRO A 224 9.37 -7.64 2.09
N THR A 225 10.46 -7.63 2.86
CA THR A 225 10.55 -8.26 4.18
C THR A 225 10.06 -7.32 5.28
N TYR A 226 9.97 -7.85 6.51
CA TYR A 226 9.44 -7.13 7.67
C TYR A 226 10.11 -5.76 7.96
N PRO A 227 11.44 -5.58 7.88
CA PRO A 227 12.09 -4.27 8.07
C PRO A 227 11.47 -3.11 7.28
N ILE A 228 11.06 -3.37 6.04
CA ILE A 228 10.45 -2.36 5.15
C ILE A 228 9.02 -2.06 5.62
N HIS A 229 8.26 -3.09 5.98
CA HIS A 229 6.94 -2.89 6.59
C HIS A 229 7.04 -2.06 7.89
N ASP A 230 8.09 -2.26 8.69
CA ASP A 230 8.32 -1.50 9.92
C ASP A 230 8.66 -0.03 9.63
N ALA A 231 9.46 0.26 8.59
CA ALA A 231 9.77 1.62 8.16
C ALA A 231 8.53 2.37 7.63
N VAL A 232 7.68 1.68 6.85
CA VAL A 232 6.40 2.27 6.41
C VAL A 232 5.48 2.52 7.59
N ALA A 233 5.38 1.58 8.53
CA ALA A 233 4.55 1.74 9.73
C ALA A 233 5.03 2.89 10.63
N GLU A 234 6.34 3.07 10.79
CA GLU A 234 6.94 4.23 11.46
C GLU A 234 6.54 5.53 10.76
N THR A 235 6.67 5.58 9.43
CA THR A 235 6.32 6.77 8.63
C THR A 235 4.83 7.12 8.74
N VAL A 236 3.94 6.10 8.77
CA VAL A 236 2.51 6.32 9.02
C VAL A 236 2.27 6.88 10.43
N ALA A 237 2.91 6.30 11.44
CA ALA A 237 2.75 6.75 12.82
C ALA A 237 3.22 8.21 13.00
N ASP A 238 4.36 8.56 12.42
CA ASP A 238 4.90 9.93 12.45
C ASP A 238 3.96 10.93 11.76
N ALA A 239 3.38 10.55 10.60
CA ALA A 239 2.40 11.39 9.91
C ALA A 239 1.13 11.61 10.75
N LEU A 240 0.66 10.58 11.44
CA LEU A 240 -0.51 10.68 12.32
C LEU A 240 -0.23 11.56 13.55
N VAL A 241 0.97 11.49 14.13
CA VAL A 241 1.41 12.35 15.24
C VAL A 241 1.52 13.81 14.79
N ALA A 242 2.03 14.06 13.58
CA ALA A 242 2.15 15.41 13.01
C ALA A 242 0.79 16.06 12.68
N GLY A 243 -0.24 15.25 12.46
CA GLY A 243 -1.58 15.70 12.06
C GLY A 243 -1.78 15.72 10.53
N PRO A 244 -3.00 16.03 10.06
CA PRO A 244 -3.37 15.96 8.64
C PRO A 244 -2.41 16.77 7.77
N ASN A 245 -1.91 16.15 6.69
CA ASN A 245 -0.91 16.76 5.80
C ASN A 245 -1.45 17.11 4.41
N VAL A 246 -2.76 16.97 4.21
CA VAL A 246 -3.47 17.36 2.99
C VAL A 246 -4.38 18.55 3.29
N CYS A 247 -4.25 19.61 2.49
CA CYS A 247 -5.01 20.86 2.60
C CYS A 247 -5.84 21.12 1.33
#